data_AF-A0A8S3GGI2-F1
#
_entry.id   AF-A0A8S3GGI2-F1
#
_cell.length_a   1.000
_cell.length_b   1.000
_cell.length_c   1.000
_cell.angle_alpha   90.00
_cell.angle_beta   90.00
_cell.angle_gamma   90.00
#
_symmetry.space_group_name_H-M   'P 1'
#
loop_
_entity.id
_entity.type
_entity.pdbx_description
1 polymer ?
#
loop_
_entity_poly.entity_id
_entity_poly.type
_entity_poly.pdbx_seq_one_letter_code
_entity_poly.pdbx_strand_id
1 'polypeptide(L)'
;IRQKASSIWSTYLQDTDDGSCRINIDNRTRHECQQLLLTNPSIHTFEKAQSQIYQLMKYDSYTRFLKSDMYRHCIRDEIQGKSISYSKQQFSKNNEERSNSFVKLKDEEKKDKKRSPFLPWAKGKIII
;
A
#
# COMPACT_ATOMS: atom_id res chain seq x y z
N ILE A 1 -9.47 -13.81 21.03
CA ILE A 1 -8.73 -12.55 20.74
C ILE A 1 -7.25 -12.82 20.44
N ARG A 2 -6.49 -13.44 21.36
CA ARG A 2 -5.06 -13.74 21.19
C ARG A 2 -4.70 -14.43 19.86
N GLN A 3 -5.34 -15.54 19.50
CA GLN A 3 -5.08 -16.25 18.24
C GLN A 3 -5.25 -15.35 17.00
N LYS A 4 -6.34 -14.58 16.95
CA LYS A 4 -6.61 -13.62 15.86
C LYS A 4 -5.55 -12.52 15.82
N ALA A 5 -5.14 -12.01 16.98
CA ALA A 5 -4.09 -11.00 17.05
C ALA A 5 -2.73 -11.54 16.57
N SER A 6 -2.37 -12.77 16.92
CA SER A 6 -1.16 -13.43 16.44
C SER A 6 -1.18 -13.65 14.92
N SER A 7 -2.32 -14.06 14.36
CA SER A 7 -2.48 -14.23 12.90
C SER A 7 -2.37 -12.90 12.14
N ILE A 8 -2.97 -11.81 12.67
CA ILE A 8 -2.82 -10.47 12.10
C ILE A 8 -1.36 -10.02 12.16
N TRP A 9 -0.70 -10.24 13.29
CA TRP A 9 0.71 -9.90 13.47
C TRP A 9 1.59 -10.61 12.46
N SER A 10 1.52 -11.94 12.36
CA SER A 10 2.37 -12.72 11.46
C SER A 10 2.15 -12.37 9.99
N THR A 11 0.92 -12.05 9.61
CA THR A 11 0.56 -11.78 8.20
C THR A 11 0.98 -10.38 7.75
N TYR A 12 0.82 -9.36 8.60
CA TYR A 12 0.90 -7.96 8.16
C TYR A 12 2.00 -7.15 8.86
N LEU A 13 2.37 -7.49 10.11
CA LEU A 13 3.27 -6.69 10.95
C LEU A 13 4.61 -7.37 11.28
N GLN A 14 4.72 -8.68 11.12
CA GLN A 14 5.98 -9.37 11.36
C GLN A 14 6.98 -9.04 10.24
N ASP A 15 8.24 -8.90 10.60
CA ASP A 15 9.33 -8.74 9.65
C ASP A 15 9.77 -10.14 9.19
N THR A 16 9.01 -10.74 8.29
CA THR A 16 9.36 -11.98 7.58
C THR A 16 9.92 -11.68 6.20
N ASP A 17 10.80 -12.57 5.72
CA ASP A 17 11.53 -12.43 4.46
C ASP A 17 10.62 -12.50 3.21
N ASP A 18 9.42 -13.07 3.35
CA ASP A 18 8.47 -13.24 2.26
C ASP A 18 7.67 -11.96 1.91
N GLY A 19 7.63 -10.97 2.81
CA GLY A 19 7.27 -9.55 2.58
C GLY A 19 5.93 -9.22 1.89
N SER A 20 5.20 -10.22 1.42
CA SER A 20 4.11 -10.11 0.44
C SER A 20 2.94 -9.26 0.93
N CYS A 21 2.74 -9.20 2.25
CA CYS A 21 1.60 -8.55 2.88
C CYS A 21 2.02 -7.52 3.94
N ARG A 22 3.31 -7.17 4.02
CA ARG A 22 3.80 -6.25 5.06
C ARG A 22 3.20 -4.87 4.85
N ILE A 23 2.48 -4.38 5.86
CA ILE A 23 1.83 -3.07 5.79
C ILE A 23 2.82 -1.95 6.11
N ASN A 24 2.62 -0.80 5.45
CA ASN A 24 3.45 0.39 5.64
C ASN A 24 3.03 1.15 6.92
N ILE A 25 3.73 0.88 8.02
CA ILE A 25 3.57 1.55 9.31
C ILE A 25 4.95 1.94 9.85
N ASP A 26 5.00 2.95 10.71
CA ASP A 26 6.26 3.36 11.34
C ASP A 26 6.78 2.30 12.33
N ASN A 27 8.09 2.34 12.59
CA ASN A 27 8.74 1.34 13.42
C ASN A 27 8.29 1.40 14.89
N ARG A 28 7.98 2.61 15.39
CA ARG A 28 7.52 2.80 16.78
C ARG A 28 6.19 2.10 17.03
N THR A 29 5.25 2.25 16.12
CA THR A 29 3.92 1.64 16.16
C THR A 29 4.02 0.13 16.03
N ARG A 30 4.93 -0.38 15.17
CA ARG A 30 5.20 -1.81 15.07
C ARG A 30 5.66 -2.40 16.40
N HIS A 31 6.65 -1.77 17.06
CA HIS A 31 7.12 -2.21 18.38
C HIS A 31 6.02 -2.13 19.45
N GLU A 32 5.23 -1.06 19.46
CA GLU A 32 4.11 -0.91 20.41
C GLU A 32 3.08 -2.05 20.27
N CYS A 33 2.67 -2.37 19.04
CA CYS A 33 1.80 -3.51 18.76
C CYS A 33 2.43 -4.85 19.19
N GLN A 34 3.74 -5.02 19.01
CA GLN A 34 4.45 -6.22 19.48
C GLN A 34 4.37 -6.39 21.00
N GLN A 35 4.59 -5.31 21.75
CA GLN A 35 4.54 -5.33 23.21
C GLN A 35 3.12 -5.64 23.72
N LEU A 36 2.10 -5.02 23.13
CA LEU A 36 0.70 -5.30 23.47
C LEU A 36 0.31 -6.75 23.17
N LEU A 37 0.82 -7.32 22.08
CA LEU A 37 0.58 -8.72 21.72
C LEU A 37 1.18 -9.70 22.74
N LEU A 38 2.38 -9.41 23.27
CA LEU A 38 3.07 -10.25 24.26
C LEU A 38 2.41 -10.17 25.65
N THR A 39 2.06 -8.96 26.07
CA THR A 39 1.57 -8.67 27.42
C THR A 39 0.08 -9.03 27.58
N ASN A 40 -0.81 -8.30 26.91
CA ASN A 40 -2.25 -8.51 27.00
C ASN A 40 -2.96 -8.12 25.68
N PRO A 41 -3.14 -9.05 24.74
CA PRO A 41 -3.80 -8.76 23.48
C PRO A 41 -5.28 -8.41 23.71
N SER A 42 -5.64 -7.19 23.36
CA SER A 42 -6.98 -6.61 23.45
C SER A 42 -7.51 -6.23 22.06
N ILE A 43 -8.76 -5.81 21.97
CA ILE A 43 -9.36 -5.24 20.76
C ILE A 43 -8.61 -3.97 20.28
N HIS A 44 -7.89 -3.30 21.19
CA HIS A 44 -7.10 -2.09 20.91
C HIS A 44 -5.64 -2.35 20.51
N THR A 45 -5.20 -3.62 20.44
CA THR A 45 -3.79 -3.99 20.17
C THR A 45 -3.20 -3.33 18.93
N PHE A 46 -4.03 -3.09 17.91
CA PHE A 46 -3.61 -2.56 16.62
C PHE A 46 -4.23 -1.20 16.29
N GLU A 47 -4.84 -0.51 17.24
CA GLU A 47 -5.60 0.73 16.99
C GLU A 47 -4.74 1.82 16.33
N LYS A 48 -3.50 1.97 16.78
CA LYS A 48 -2.54 2.91 16.21
C LYS A 48 -2.09 2.51 14.80
N ALA A 49 -1.78 1.23 14.58
CA ALA A 49 -1.42 0.71 13.26
C ALA A 49 -2.58 0.86 12.26
N GLN A 50 -3.80 0.55 12.69
CA GLN A 50 -5.02 0.73 11.91
C GLN A 50 -5.22 2.20 11.52
N SER A 51 -5.00 3.13 12.45
CA SER A 51 -5.12 4.57 12.17
C SER A 51 -4.11 5.04 11.11
N GLN A 52 -2.87 4.55 11.17
CA GLN A 52 -1.86 4.87 10.16
C GLN A 52 -2.23 4.34 8.78
N ILE A 53 -2.66 3.08 8.68
CA ILE A 53 -3.09 2.49 7.41
C ILE A 53 -4.34 3.18 6.88
N TYR A 54 -5.31 3.49 7.74
CA TYR A 54 -6.50 4.24 7.35
C TYR A 54 -6.11 5.58 6.71
N GLN A 55 -5.24 6.34 7.37
CA GLN A 55 -4.74 7.61 6.85
C GLN A 55 -4.02 7.41 5.51
N LEU A 56 -3.07 6.46 5.44
CA LEU A 56 -2.33 6.15 4.22
C LEU A 56 -3.28 5.84 3.06
N MET A 57 -4.26 4.96 3.28
CA MET A 57 -5.25 4.58 2.30
C MET A 57 -6.14 5.78 1.92
N LYS A 58 -6.56 6.59 2.89
CA LYS A 58 -7.42 7.77 2.68
C LYS A 58 -6.79 8.78 1.73
N TYR A 59 -5.47 9.02 1.82
CA TYR A 59 -4.80 10.01 0.97
C TYR A 59 -4.19 9.42 -0.31
N ASP A 60 -3.89 8.11 -0.36
CA ASP A 60 -3.34 7.48 -1.57
C ASP A 60 -4.40 6.64 -2.32
N SER A 61 -4.63 5.41 -1.91
CA SER A 61 -5.44 4.47 -2.67
C SER A 61 -6.90 4.90 -2.83
N TYR A 62 -7.49 5.52 -1.80
CA TYR A 62 -8.88 5.97 -1.82
C TYR A 62 -9.07 7.12 -2.80
N THR A 63 -8.14 8.10 -2.81
CA THR A 63 -8.19 9.22 -3.77
C THR A 63 -8.04 8.74 -5.21
N ARG A 64 -7.21 7.71 -5.44
CA ARG A 64 -7.06 7.06 -6.75
C ARG A 64 -8.29 6.23 -7.13
N PHE A 65 -8.88 5.51 -6.17
CA PHE A 65 -10.09 4.71 -6.38
C PHE A 65 -11.25 5.55 -6.91
N LEU A 66 -11.51 6.71 -6.30
CA LEU A 66 -12.58 7.62 -6.76
C LEU A 66 -12.37 8.15 -8.18
N LYS A 67 -11.13 8.16 -8.67
CA LYS A 67 -10.77 8.56 -10.05
C LYS A 67 -10.63 7.37 -11.00
N SER A 68 -10.78 6.14 -10.51
CA SER A 68 -10.61 4.93 -11.31
C SER A 68 -11.85 4.64 -12.15
N ASP A 69 -11.65 3.96 -13.27
CA ASP A 69 -12.75 3.54 -14.13
C ASP A 69 -13.65 2.51 -13.47
N MET A 70 -13.12 1.73 -12.52
CA MET A 70 -13.90 0.84 -11.68
C MET A 70 -14.99 1.61 -10.93
N TYR A 71 -14.64 2.69 -10.23
CA TYR A 71 -15.61 3.50 -9.51
C TYR A 71 -16.63 4.14 -10.48
N ARG A 72 -16.17 4.70 -11.60
CA ARG A 72 -17.05 5.29 -12.63
C ARG A 72 -18.02 4.29 -13.22
N HIS A 73 -17.59 3.04 -13.43
CA HIS A 73 -18.44 1.98 -13.95
C HIS A 73 -19.53 1.61 -12.96
N CYS A 74 -19.20 1.44 -11.68
CA CYS A 74 -20.17 1.17 -10.62
C CYS A 74 -21.23 2.27 -10.53
N ILE A 75 -20.82 3.54 -10.54
CA ILE A 75 -21.76 4.68 -10.52
C ILE A 75 -22.65 4.70 -11.77
N ARG A 76 -22.11 4.36 -12.94
CA ARG A 76 -22.92 4.27 -14.17
C ARG A 76 -23.97 3.16 -14.08
N ASP A 77 -23.59 2.00 -13.58
CA ASP A 77 -24.49 0.86 -13.42
C ASP A 77 -25.60 1.19 -12.41
N GLU A 78 -25.25 1.83 -11.30
CA GLU A 78 -26.18 2.33 -10.29
C GLU A 78 -27.23 3.28 -10.90
N ILE A 79 -26.79 4.29 -11.67
CA ILE A 79 -27.68 5.25 -12.34
C ILE A 79 -28.59 4.56 -13.37
N GLN A 80 -28.11 3.48 -14.01
CA GLN A 80 -28.86 2.69 -14.98
C GLN A 80 -29.80 1.65 -14.34
N GLY A 81 -29.85 1.56 -13.01
CA GLY A 81 -30.62 0.54 -12.29
C GLY A 81 -30.09 -0.89 -12.51
N LYS A 82 -28.85 -1.02 -12.98
CA LYS A 82 -28.17 -2.31 -13.14
C LYS A 82 -27.60 -2.74 -11.81
N SER A 83 -27.60 -4.05 -11.57
CA SER A 83 -26.90 -4.61 -10.43
C SER A 83 -25.41 -4.26 -10.52
N ILE A 84 -24.88 -3.58 -9.50
CA ILE A 84 -23.46 -3.27 -9.38
C ILE A 84 -22.69 -4.58 -9.30
N SER A 85 -22.07 -4.98 -10.41
CA SER A 85 -21.27 -6.20 -10.49
C SER A 85 -19.81 -5.87 -10.27
N TYR A 86 -19.32 -6.09 -9.04
CA TYR A 86 -17.90 -6.06 -8.74
C TYR A 86 -17.23 -7.29 -9.35
N SER A 87 -16.81 -7.22 -10.61
CA SER A 87 -16.09 -8.33 -11.24
C SER A 87 -14.60 -8.29 -10.85
N LYS A 88 -14.16 -9.33 -10.14
CA LYS A 88 -12.75 -9.54 -9.75
C LYS A 88 -11.79 -9.57 -10.96
N GLN A 89 -12.30 -9.87 -12.15
CA GLN A 89 -11.57 -9.83 -13.42
C GLN A 89 -11.07 -8.42 -13.80
N GLN A 90 -11.77 -7.34 -13.41
CA GLN A 90 -11.36 -5.96 -13.72
C GLN A 90 -10.06 -5.57 -13.01
N PHE A 91 -9.77 -6.16 -11.84
CA PHE A 91 -8.54 -5.89 -11.09
C PHE A 91 -7.29 -6.52 -11.74
N SER A 92 -7.40 -7.71 -12.34
CA SER A 92 -6.26 -8.37 -12.98
C SER A 92 -5.78 -7.63 -14.22
N LYS A 93 -6.70 -7.17 -15.08
CA LYS A 93 -6.34 -6.43 -16.31
C LYS A 93 -5.61 -5.12 -16.00
N ASN A 94 -6.11 -4.36 -15.01
CA ASN A 94 -5.51 -3.08 -14.62
C ASN A 94 -4.10 -3.26 -14.01
N ASN A 95 -3.83 -4.36 -13.30
CA ASN A 95 -2.49 -4.66 -12.78
C ASN A 95 -1.53 -5.14 -13.88
N GLU A 96 -2.00 -5.89 -14.88
CA GLU A 96 -1.21 -6.26 -16.06
C GLU A 96 -0.82 -5.02 -16.90
N GLU A 97 -1.74 -4.11 -17.19
CA GLU A 97 -1.45 -2.88 -17.94
C GLU A 97 -0.47 -1.96 -17.20
N ARG A 98 -0.59 -1.88 -15.87
CA ARG A 98 0.28 -1.09 -15.02
C ARG A 98 1.68 -1.72 -14.87
N SER A 99 1.76 -3.05 -14.91
CA SER A 99 3.04 -3.78 -14.96
C SER A 99 3.69 -3.65 -16.34
N ASN A 100 2.91 -3.75 -17.42
CA ASN A 100 3.37 -3.61 -18.80
C ASN A 100 3.85 -2.18 -19.13
N SER A 101 3.20 -1.15 -18.59
CA SER A 101 3.67 0.25 -18.72
C SER A 101 4.97 0.53 -17.96
N PHE A 102 5.18 -0.11 -16.80
CA PHE A 102 6.46 -0.05 -16.09
C PHE A 102 7.58 -0.80 -16.82
N VAL A 103 7.28 -1.95 -17.44
CA VAL A 103 8.25 -2.69 -18.28
C VAL A 103 8.62 -1.89 -19.53
N LYS A 104 7.64 -1.23 -20.18
CA LYS A 104 7.90 -0.40 -21.37
C LYS A 104 8.82 0.79 -21.13
N LEU A 105 8.84 1.33 -19.90
CA LEU A 105 9.79 2.38 -19.49
C LEU A 105 11.23 1.87 -19.34
N LYS A 106 11.44 0.56 -19.09
CA LYS A 106 12.77 -0.04 -19.01
C LYS A 106 13.40 -0.27 -20.39
N ASP A 107 12.59 -0.53 -21.42
CA ASP A 107 13.10 -0.83 -22.76
C ASP A 107 13.55 0.42 -23.55
N GLU A 108 13.17 1.62 -23.11
CA GLU A 108 13.61 2.89 -23.71
C GLU A 108 14.89 3.51 -23.09
N GLU A 109 15.59 2.81 -22.18
CA GLU A 109 16.85 3.30 -21.59
C GLU A 109 18.09 2.81 -22.36
N LYS A 110 18.12 3.05 -23.68
CA LYS A 110 19.36 3.09 -24.48
C LYS A 110 19.35 4.30 -25.41
N LYS A 111 19.60 5.48 -24.82
CA LYS A 111 20.32 6.58 -25.47
C LYS A 111 20.77 7.60 -24.43
N ASP A 112 22.03 7.96 -24.55
CA ASP A 112 22.84 8.70 -23.60
C ASP A 112 22.23 10.01 -23.11
N LYS A 113 22.42 10.26 -21.80
CA LYS A 113 22.98 11.51 -21.25
C LYS A 113 23.11 11.34 -19.73
N LYS A 114 24.35 11.46 -19.24
CA LYS A 114 24.73 11.46 -17.82
C LYS A 114 23.75 12.31 -17.01
N ARG A 115 22.80 11.67 -16.33
CA ARG A 115 21.81 12.35 -15.50
C ARG A 115 22.49 12.79 -14.21
N SER A 116 22.73 14.09 -14.06
CA SER A 116 23.10 14.68 -12.77
C SER A 116 21.99 14.41 -11.76
N PRO A 117 22.30 14.04 -10.50
CA PRO A 117 21.26 13.77 -9.51
C PRO A 117 20.45 15.04 -9.21
N PHE A 118 19.12 14.93 -9.37
CA PHE A 118 18.13 15.97 -9.07
C PHE A 118 17.87 16.13 -7.55
N LEU A 119 18.61 15.38 -6.74
CA LEU A 119 18.51 15.40 -5.28
C LEU A 119 19.40 16.51 -4.72
N PRO A 120 18.85 17.48 -3.96
CA PRO A 120 19.59 18.65 -3.50
C PRO A 120 20.71 18.34 -2.51
N TRP A 121 20.75 17.14 -1.93
CA TRP A 121 21.77 16.71 -0.95
C TRP A 121 22.99 16.03 -1.59
N ALA A 122 23.01 15.84 -2.91
CA ALA A 122 24.12 15.17 -3.63
C ALA A 122 25.40 16.04 -3.76
N LYS A 123 25.40 17.27 -3.25
CA LYS A 123 26.58 18.13 -3.17
C LYS A 123 26.99 18.24 -1.71
N GLY A 124 28.01 17.46 -1.34
CA GLY A 124 28.42 17.21 0.02
C GLY A 124 28.61 18.45 0.89
N LYS A 125 28.18 18.31 2.14
CA LYS A 125 28.91 18.70 3.35
C LYS A 125 28.24 17.98 4.53
N ILE A 126 28.82 16.85 4.92
CA ILE A 126 28.70 16.36 6.29
C ILE A 126 29.49 17.39 7.12
N ILE A 127 28.78 18.15 7.94
CA ILE A 127 29.39 18.87 9.06
C ILE A 127 28.97 18.09 10.29
N ILE A 128 30.00 17.75 11.06
CA ILE A 128 30.00 16.92 12.28
C ILE A 128 29.09 17.54 13.33
#